data_AF-A0A2V9T109-F1
#
_entry.id   AF-A0A2V9T109-F1
#
_cell.length_a   1.000
_cell.length_b   1.000
_cell.length_c   1.000
_cell.angle_alpha   90.00
_cell.angle_beta   90.00
_cell.angle_gamma   90.00
#
_symmetry.space_group_name_H-M   'P 1'
#
loop_
_entity.id
_entity.type
_entity.pdbx_description
1 polymer ?
#
loop_
_entity_poly.entity_id
_entity_poly.type
_entity_poly.pdbx_seq_one_letter_code
_entity_poly.pdbx_strand_id
1 'polypeptide(L)'
;MPELLSTKQLLTLYKIALEEYRFQVRLNWDRTAYHLTLNSGLVAIATGLLKFGSASPVNLAVAAVFFIGMCASAIGIKTIRKGHEYYRRTLVKKTLLEDQLGLTKPLEGYTAGPTLAVGTTVGQNEHLQILHNTEEWLKHPHRVTSITSWIVGILILFFLASAAGIAGSLWLYRHPAATSHP
;
A
#
# COMPACT_ATOMS: atom_id res chain seq x y z
N MET A 1 13.86 24.72 28.35
CA MET A 1 12.90 25.00 27.25
C MET A 1 13.66 24.81 25.94
N PRO A 2 13.18 24.01 24.99
CA PRO A 2 13.79 23.99 23.66
C PRO A 2 13.73 25.41 23.09
N GLU A 3 14.81 25.85 22.46
CA GLU A 3 14.88 27.14 21.77
C GLU A 3 13.74 27.24 20.75
N LEU A 4 12.93 28.28 20.85
CA LEU A 4 11.81 28.50 19.92
C LEU A 4 12.39 28.73 18.53
N LEU A 5 12.11 27.79 17.61
CA LEU A 5 12.54 27.90 16.22
C LEU A 5 12.00 29.18 15.60
N SER A 6 12.86 29.89 14.87
CA SER A 6 12.43 31.07 14.10
C SER A 6 11.43 30.67 13.00
N THR A 7 10.58 31.61 12.58
CA THR A 7 9.62 31.40 11.48
C THR A 7 10.30 30.89 10.21
N LYS A 8 11.51 31.39 9.90
CA LYS A 8 12.29 30.93 8.75
C LYS A 8 12.69 29.46 8.89
N GLN A 9 13.14 29.04 10.08
CA GLN A 9 13.48 27.64 10.34
C GLN A 9 12.24 26.73 10.28
N LEU A 10 11.11 27.16 10.85
CA LEU A 10 9.84 26.41 10.77
C LEU A 10 9.37 26.24 9.32
N LEU A 11 9.43 27.30 8.51
CA LEU A 11 9.11 27.22 7.08
C LEU A 11 10.04 26.28 6.32
N THR A 12 11.34 26.27 6.64
CA THR A 12 12.29 25.33 6.05
C THR A 12 11.96 23.88 6.43
N LEU A 13 11.70 23.61 7.71
CA LEU A 13 11.27 22.28 8.16
C LEU A 13 9.95 21.85 7.53
N TYR A 14 9.02 22.78 7.35
CA TYR A 14 7.75 22.52 6.70
C TYR A 14 7.93 22.14 5.23
N LYS A 15 8.81 22.83 4.49
CA LYS A 15 9.18 22.45 3.12
C LYS A 15 9.80 21.05 3.06
N ILE A 16 10.73 20.73 3.96
CA ILE A 16 11.34 19.39 4.06
C ILE A 16 10.26 18.33 4.36
N ALA A 17 9.33 18.61 5.27
CA ALA A 17 8.24 17.70 5.60
C ALA A 17 7.28 17.47 4.41
N LEU A 18 7.03 18.51 3.60
CA LEU A 18 6.26 18.38 2.36
C LEU A 18 6.99 17.55 1.29
N GLU A 19 8.31 17.69 1.19
CA GLU A 19 9.13 16.86 0.29
C GLU A 19 9.11 15.39 0.72
N GLU A 20 9.31 15.11 2.01
CA GLU A 20 9.21 13.76 2.57
C GLU A 20 7.80 13.18 2.35
N TYR A 21 6.74 13.99 2.51
CA TYR A 21 5.38 13.58 2.22
C TYR A 21 5.23 13.15 0.75
N ARG A 22 5.69 13.98 -0.19
CA ARG A 22 5.63 13.68 -1.64
C ARG A 22 6.44 12.43 -1.97
N PHE A 23 7.60 12.28 -1.36
CA PHE A 23 8.43 11.09 -1.49
C PHE A 23 7.69 9.84 -1.03
N GLN A 24 7.08 9.85 0.17
CA GLN A 24 6.34 8.69 0.68
C GLN A 24 5.14 8.34 -0.19
N VAL A 25 4.41 9.34 -0.71
CA VAL A 25 3.30 9.10 -1.65
C VAL A 25 3.80 8.40 -2.92
N ARG A 26 4.89 8.91 -3.52
CA ARG A 26 5.46 8.32 -4.73
C ARG A 26 6.03 6.93 -4.47
N LEU A 27 6.80 6.74 -3.41
CA LEU A 27 7.38 5.47 -3.03
C LEU A 27 6.32 4.38 -2.77
N ASN A 28 5.21 4.76 -2.12
CA ASN A 28 4.11 3.84 -1.89
C ASN A 28 3.39 3.44 -3.19
N TRP A 29 3.27 4.38 -4.14
CA TRP A 29 2.76 4.09 -5.47
C TRP A 29 3.70 3.16 -6.24
N ASP A 30 5.00 3.44 -6.25
CA ASP A 30 5.99 2.63 -6.97
C ASP A 30 6.02 1.18 -6.42
N ARG A 31 5.99 1.01 -5.09
CA ARG A 31 5.86 -0.31 -4.44
C ARG A 31 4.58 -1.02 -4.83
N THR A 32 3.47 -0.29 -4.87
CA THR A 32 2.17 -0.83 -5.29
C THR A 32 2.22 -1.33 -6.73
N ALA A 33 2.66 -0.48 -7.65
CA ALA A 33 2.76 -0.80 -9.07
C ALA A 33 3.67 -2.00 -9.31
N TYR A 34 4.81 -2.05 -8.62
CA TYR A 34 5.72 -3.20 -8.66
C TYR A 34 5.04 -4.50 -8.24
N HIS A 35 4.40 -4.53 -7.06
CA HIS A 35 3.78 -5.76 -6.55
C HIS A 35 2.56 -6.20 -7.38
N LEU A 36 1.76 -5.26 -7.88
CA LEU A 36 0.64 -5.60 -8.77
C LEU A 36 1.14 -6.18 -10.10
N THR A 37 2.13 -5.54 -10.72
CA THR A 37 2.72 -5.99 -11.98
C THR A 37 3.36 -7.36 -11.82
N LEU A 38 4.19 -7.55 -10.78
CA LEU A 38 4.85 -8.83 -10.49
C LEU A 38 3.83 -9.96 -10.31
N ASN A 39 2.81 -9.77 -9.45
CA ASN A 39 1.82 -10.81 -9.20
C ASN A 39 0.95 -11.11 -10.43
N SER A 40 0.56 -10.08 -11.19
CA SER A 40 -0.16 -10.29 -12.45
C SER A 40 0.65 -11.10 -13.46
N GLY A 41 1.95 -10.81 -13.58
CA GLY A 41 2.87 -11.54 -14.45
C GLY A 41 3.05 -13.00 -14.00
N LEU A 42 3.25 -13.24 -12.71
CA LEU A 42 3.39 -14.59 -12.15
C LEU A 42 2.12 -15.44 -12.39
N VAL A 43 0.94 -14.87 -12.16
CA VAL A 43 -0.34 -15.56 -12.43
C VAL A 43 -0.51 -15.85 -13.92
N ALA A 44 -0.19 -14.89 -14.79
CA ALA A 44 -0.27 -15.07 -16.24
C ALA A 44 0.68 -16.18 -16.73
N ILE A 45 1.93 -16.18 -16.26
CA ILE A 45 2.94 -17.20 -16.59
C ILE A 45 2.48 -18.57 -16.11
N ALA A 46 2.11 -18.70 -14.83
CA ALA A 46 1.68 -19.98 -14.26
C ALA A 46 0.45 -20.54 -14.97
N THR A 47 -0.55 -19.69 -15.24
CA THR A 47 -1.77 -20.09 -15.96
C THR A 47 -1.47 -20.47 -17.41
N GLY A 48 -0.55 -19.77 -18.07
CA GLY A 48 -0.09 -20.11 -19.43
C GLY A 48 0.60 -21.48 -19.47
N LEU A 49 1.43 -21.78 -18.47
CA LEU A 49 2.15 -23.04 -18.35
C LEU A 49 1.23 -24.24 -18.09
N LEU A 50 0.06 -24.05 -17.45
CA LEU A 50 -0.92 -25.12 -17.26
C LEU A 50 -1.38 -25.77 -18.57
N LYS A 51 -1.32 -25.06 -19.71
CA LYS A 51 -1.65 -25.61 -21.03
C LYS A 51 -0.72 -26.75 -21.47
N PHE A 52 0.49 -26.80 -20.93
CA PHE A 52 1.48 -27.85 -21.20
C PHE A 52 1.47 -28.98 -20.15
N GLY A 53 0.47 -28.98 -19.25
CA GLY A 53 0.40 -29.81 -18.04
C GLY A 53 0.11 -31.29 -18.21
N SER A 54 0.30 -31.87 -19.40
CA SER A 54 0.21 -33.34 -19.58
C SER A 54 1.42 -34.05 -18.97
N ALA A 55 2.56 -33.37 -18.86
CA ALA A 55 3.77 -33.91 -18.24
C ALA A 55 3.82 -33.58 -16.74
N SER A 56 3.91 -34.62 -15.89
CA SER A 56 3.98 -34.48 -14.43
C SER A 56 5.04 -33.45 -13.94
N PRO A 57 6.29 -33.42 -14.46
CA PRO A 57 7.28 -32.43 -14.02
C PRO A 57 6.88 -30.97 -14.29
N VAL A 58 6.11 -30.71 -15.35
CA VAL A 58 5.63 -29.36 -15.69
C VAL A 58 4.65 -28.88 -14.62
N ASN A 59 3.74 -29.72 -14.15
CA ASN A 59 2.78 -29.36 -13.11
C ASN A 59 3.46 -29.02 -11.78
N LEU A 60 4.59 -29.68 -11.46
CA LEU A 60 5.38 -29.32 -10.28
C LEU A 60 6.03 -27.93 -10.43
N ALA A 61 6.58 -27.62 -11.60
CA ALA A 61 7.14 -26.30 -11.90
C ALA A 61 6.05 -25.21 -11.83
N VAL A 62 4.86 -25.46 -12.36
CA VAL A 62 3.72 -24.53 -12.26
C VAL A 62 3.33 -24.28 -10.80
N ALA A 63 3.26 -25.34 -9.98
CA ALA A 63 3.00 -25.20 -8.55
C ALA A 63 4.04 -24.30 -7.87
N ALA A 64 5.32 -24.42 -8.23
CA ALA A 64 6.39 -23.56 -7.72
C ALA A 64 6.21 -22.09 -8.14
N VAL A 65 5.82 -21.82 -9.39
CA VAL A 65 5.55 -20.43 -9.85
C VAL A 65 4.37 -19.81 -9.07
N PHE A 66 3.28 -20.55 -8.88
CA PHE A 66 2.17 -20.06 -8.05
C PHE A 66 2.59 -19.88 -6.59
N PHE A 67 3.45 -20.74 -6.04
CA PHE A 67 3.98 -20.56 -4.69
C PHE A 67 4.78 -19.25 -4.54
N ILE A 68 5.61 -18.92 -5.55
CA ILE A 68 6.31 -17.63 -5.59
C ILE A 68 5.30 -16.47 -5.66
N GLY A 69 4.25 -16.59 -6.48
CA GLY A 69 3.15 -15.60 -6.56
C GLY A 69 2.45 -15.38 -5.22
N MET A 70 2.13 -16.47 -4.52
CA MET A 70 1.52 -16.41 -3.19
C MET A 70 2.43 -15.67 -2.18
N CYS A 71 3.73 -15.99 -2.16
CA CYS A 71 4.71 -15.31 -1.31
C CYS A 71 4.85 -13.83 -1.67
N ALA A 72 4.95 -13.51 -2.96
CA ALA A 72 5.07 -12.14 -3.46
C ALA A 72 3.83 -11.29 -3.10
N SER A 73 2.63 -11.86 -3.18
CA SER A 73 1.39 -11.23 -2.73
C SER A 73 1.40 -10.94 -1.24
N ALA A 74 1.82 -11.91 -0.41
CA ALA A 74 1.90 -11.74 1.04
C ALA A 74 2.91 -10.65 1.46
N ILE A 75 4.08 -10.61 0.80
CA ILE A 75 5.07 -9.54 1.00
C ILE A 75 4.49 -8.19 0.56
N GLY A 76 3.84 -8.14 -0.61
CA GLY A 76 3.21 -6.93 -1.13
C GLY A 76 2.19 -6.33 -0.17
N ILE A 77 1.31 -7.16 0.41
CA ILE A 77 0.32 -6.72 1.40
C ILE A 77 1.01 -6.07 2.61
N LYS A 78 2.04 -6.71 3.16
CA LYS A 78 2.79 -6.19 4.30
C LYS A 78 3.50 -4.88 3.96
N THR A 79 4.16 -4.82 2.79
CA THR A 79 4.88 -3.64 2.30
C THR A 79 3.94 -2.44 2.16
N ILE A 80 2.77 -2.62 1.55
CA ILE A 80 1.81 -1.53 1.32
C ILE A 80 1.23 -1.02 2.65
N ARG A 81 0.86 -1.93 3.57
CA ARG A 81 0.40 -1.55 4.92
C ARG A 81 1.46 -0.76 5.68
N LYS A 82 2.71 -1.21 5.63
CA LYS A 82 3.83 -0.51 6.29
C LYS A 82 4.13 0.83 5.64
N GLY A 83 4.06 0.91 4.31
CA GLY A 83 4.20 2.17 3.57
C GLY A 83 3.16 3.21 3.97
N HIS A 84 1.91 2.78 4.16
CA HIS A 84 0.85 3.66 4.66
C HIS A 84 1.08 4.13 6.10
N GLU A 85 1.65 3.30 6.97
CA GLU A 85 2.07 3.72 8.31
C GLU A 85 3.13 4.83 8.25
N TYR A 86 4.14 4.69 7.38
CA TYR A 86 5.17 5.72 7.18
C TYR A 86 4.57 7.03 6.65
N TYR A 87 3.68 6.93 5.66
CA TYR A 87 2.91 8.07 5.17
C TYR A 87 2.19 8.81 6.30
N ARG A 88 1.49 8.09 7.18
CA ARG A 88 0.77 8.68 8.32
C ARG A 88 1.72 9.37 9.30
N ARG A 89 2.85 8.75 9.63
CA ARG A 89 3.87 9.36 10.51
C ARG A 89 4.44 10.66 9.92
N THR A 90 4.67 10.70 8.61
CA THR A 90 5.08 11.93 7.93
C THR A 90 3.99 13.00 7.98
N LEU A 91 2.71 12.59 7.86
CA LEU A 91 1.59 13.50 7.99
C LEU A 91 1.53 14.16 9.38
N VAL A 92 1.75 13.40 10.46
CA VAL A 92 1.81 13.95 11.83
C VAL A 92 2.83 15.08 11.92
N LYS A 93 4.06 14.84 11.43
CA LYS A 93 5.13 15.85 11.47
C LYS A 93 4.78 17.09 10.64
N LYS A 94 4.20 16.88 9.46
CA LYS A 94 3.70 17.97 8.60
C LYS A 94 2.65 18.79 9.34
N THR A 95 1.62 18.16 9.90
CA THR A 95 0.53 18.84 10.59
C THR A 95 1.01 19.57 11.85
N LEU A 96 1.98 19.03 12.58
CA LEU A 96 2.62 19.71 13.70
C LEU A 96 3.28 21.03 13.26
N LEU A 97 4.01 21.01 12.13
CA LEU A 97 4.65 22.21 11.60
C LEU A 97 3.61 23.22 11.08
N GLU A 98 2.52 22.74 10.46
CA GLU A 98 1.40 23.59 10.04
C GLU A 98 0.75 24.30 11.24
N ASP A 99 0.58 23.59 12.35
CA ASP A 99 0.02 24.14 13.57
C ASP A 99 0.92 25.21 14.19
N GLN A 100 2.23 24.92 14.31
CA GLN A 100 3.22 25.89 14.82
C GLN A 100 3.35 27.15 13.92
N LEU A 101 3.08 27.01 12.62
CA LEU A 101 3.02 28.12 11.68
C LEU A 101 1.65 28.84 11.67
N GLY A 102 0.66 28.35 12.42
CA GLY A 102 -0.69 28.90 12.48
C GLY A 102 -1.54 28.62 11.23
N LEU A 103 -1.14 27.67 10.39
CA LEU A 103 -1.81 27.35 9.12
C LEU A 103 -3.08 26.51 9.31
N THR A 104 -3.24 25.87 10.47
CA THR A 104 -4.43 25.09 10.87
C THR A 104 -5.60 25.97 11.31
N LYS A 105 -5.39 27.28 11.49
CA LYS A 105 -6.44 28.19 11.94
C LYS A 105 -7.41 28.52 10.80
N PRO A 106 -8.73 28.56 11.06
CA PRO A 106 -9.71 29.01 10.08
C PRO A 106 -9.44 30.45 9.64
N LEU A 107 -9.56 30.72 8.35
CA LEU A 107 -9.45 32.06 7.79
C LEU A 107 -10.74 32.85 8.03
N GLU A 108 -10.59 34.06 8.58
CA GLU A 108 -11.69 35.00 8.73
C GLU A 108 -12.23 35.45 7.36
N GLY A 109 -13.54 35.67 7.27
CA GLY A 109 -14.20 36.13 6.04
C GLY A 109 -14.67 35.02 5.08
N TYR A 110 -14.39 33.75 5.38
CA TYR A 110 -14.85 32.61 4.58
C TYR A 110 -15.86 31.76 5.36
N THR A 111 -17.05 31.58 4.80
CA THR A 111 -18.18 30.87 5.45
C THR A 111 -17.91 29.40 5.78
N ALA A 112 -17.01 28.74 5.04
CA ALA A 112 -16.64 27.35 5.26
C ALA A 112 -15.48 27.17 6.26
N GLY A 113 -14.92 28.25 6.83
CA GLY A 113 -13.76 28.21 7.72
C GLY A 113 -12.53 27.48 7.16
N PRO A 114 -12.14 27.67 5.88
CA PRO A 114 -10.99 27.02 5.29
C PRO A 114 -9.70 27.41 6.02
N THR A 115 -8.74 26.49 6.04
CA THR A 115 -7.42 26.66 6.65
C THR A 115 -6.34 26.77 5.56
N LEU A 116 -5.16 27.29 5.90
CA LEU A 116 -3.99 27.29 5.01
C LEU A 116 -3.20 25.97 5.03
N ALA A 117 -3.57 25.03 5.89
CA ALA A 117 -2.99 23.69 5.94
C ALA A 117 -3.17 22.97 4.60
N VAL A 118 -2.13 22.27 4.17
CA VAL A 118 -2.11 21.56 2.88
C VAL A 118 -2.71 20.17 3.06
N GLY A 119 -4.00 20.03 2.80
CA GLY A 119 -4.71 18.75 2.85
C GLY A 119 -5.68 18.60 1.69
N THR A 120 -5.71 17.43 1.06
CA THR A 120 -6.66 17.12 -0.03
C THR A 120 -7.58 15.95 0.30
N THR A 121 -7.22 15.12 1.26
CA THR A 121 -8.03 13.95 1.67
C THR A 121 -8.66 14.14 3.03
N VAL A 122 -9.76 13.43 3.31
CA VAL A 122 -10.46 13.52 4.60
C VAL A 122 -9.52 13.25 5.78
N GLY A 123 -8.64 12.25 5.66
CA GLY A 123 -7.68 11.94 6.73
C GLY A 123 -6.60 13.00 6.94
N GLN A 124 -6.38 13.91 5.98
CA GLN A 124 -5.46 15.04 6.15
C GLN A 124 -6.10 16.23 6.84
N ASN A 125 -7.42 16.36 6.74
CA ASN A 125 -8.17 17.45 7.36
C ASN A 125 -8.45 17.20 8.85
N GLU A 126 -8.20 15.97 9.34
CA GLU A 126 -8.36 15.55 10.74
C GLU A 126 -7.22 16.06 11.66
N HIS A 127 -6.79 17.31 11.46
CA HIS A 127 -5.65 17.91 12.16
C HIS A 127 -5.80 17.84 13.70
N LEU A 128 -6.99 18.06 14.25
CA LEU A 128 -7.23 17.92 15.69
C LEU A 128 -6.95 16.50 16.21
N GLN A 129 -7.40 15.46 15.48
CA GLN A 129 -7.11 14.08 15.86
C GLN A 129 -5.64 13.74 15.69
N ILE A 130 -5.01 14.23 14.61
CA ILE A 130 -3.58 14.04 14.34
C ILE A 130 -2.73 14.62 15.47
N LEU A 131 -3.06 15.82 15.97
CA LEU A 131 -2.27 16.54 16.97
C LEU A 131 -2.55 16.08 18.40
N HIS A 132 -3.82 15.84 18.76
CA HIS A 132 -4.20 15.55 20.15
C HIS A 132 -4.32 14.05 20.44
N ASN A 133 -4.68 13.23 19.46
CA ASN A 133 -4.89 11.79 19.60
C ASN A 133 -3.97 11.02 18.63
N THR A 134 -2.70 11.43 18.52
CA THR A 134 -1.76 10.94 17.50
C THR A 134 -1.65 9.42 17.46
N GLU A 135 -1.46 8.75 18.60
CA GLU A 135 -1.29 7.29 18.66
C GLU A 135 -2.54 6.54 18.21
N GLU A 136 -3.72 7.05 18.56
CA GLU A 136 -5.00 6.49 18.15
C GLU A 136 -5.19 6.66 16.64
N TRP A 137 -4.91 7.86 16.11
CA TRP A 137 -4.99 8.16 14.69
C TRP A 137 -3.98 7.35 13.85
N LEU A 138 -2.77 7.13 14.36
CA LEU A 138 -1.77 6.30 13.70
C LEU A 138 -2.23 4.83 13.59
N LYS A 139 -2.84 4.30 14.66
CA LYS A 139 -3.31 2.91 14.76
C LYS A 139 -4.66 2.66 14.09
N HIS A 140 -5.39 3.70 13.70
CA HIS A 140 -6.69 3.56 13.05
C HIS A 140 -6.63 2.59 11.86
N PRO A 141 -7.55 1.63 11.73
CA PRO A 141 -7.57 0.75 10.56
C PRO A 141 -7.69 1.58 9.27
N HIS A 142 -7.25 1.01 8.15
CA HIS A 142 -7.47 1.66 6.86
C HIS A 142 -8.97 1.83 6.64
N ARG A 143 -9.40 3.00 6.17
CA ARG A 143 -10.78 3.18 5.77
C ARG A 143 -11.09 2.20 4.66
N VAL A 144 -12.20 1.47 4.79
CA VAL A 144 -12.59 0.42 3.83
C VAL A 144 -12.72 0.97 2.41
N THR A 145 -13.13 2.24 2.29
CA THR A 145 -13.26 2.97 1.03
C THR A 145 -11.96 3.60 0.51
N SER A 146 -10.82 3.43 1.20
CA SER A 146 -9.55 4.00 0.74
C SER A 146 -8.95 3.20 -0.42
N ILE A 147 -8.25 3.91 -1.32
CA ILE A 147 -7.54 3.29 -2.46
C ILE A 147 -6.59 2.19 -1.99
N THR A 148 -5.89 2.40 -0.87
CA THR A 148 -5.00 1.40 -0.24
C THR A 148 -5.74 0.11 0.12
N SER A 149 -6.97 0.20 0.64
CA SER A 149 -7.77 -0.98 0.98
C SER A 149 -8.15 -1.79 -0.26
N TRP A 150 -8.53 -1.12 -1.35
CA TRP A 150 -8.81 -1.78 -2.63
C TRP A 150 -7.58 -2.48 -3.20
N ILE A 151 -6.42 -1.82 -3.19
CA ILE A 151 -5.15 -2.41 -3.65
C ILE A 151 -4.79 -3.65 -2.83
N VAL A 152 -4.91 -3.58 -1.49
CA VAL A 152 -4.68 -4.74 -0.62
C VAL A 152 -5.67 -5.85 -0.94
N GLY A 153 -6.93 -5.52 -1.22
CA GLY A 153 -7.94 -6.47 -1.67
C GLY A 153 -7.53 -7.21 -2.96
N ILE A 154 -7.01 -6.48 -3.96
CA ILE A 154 -6.50 -7.09 -5.20
C ILE A 154 -5.32 -8.04 -4.92
N LEU A 155 -4.38 -7.66 -4.05
CA LEU A 155 -3.28 -8.55 -3.67
C LEU A 155 -3.77 -9.79 -2.90
N ILE A 156 -4.83 -9.67 -2.10
CA ILE A 156 -5.47 -10.83 -1.46
C ILE A 156 -6.07 -11.75 -2.52
N LEU A 157 -6.72 -11.20 -3.55
CA LEU A 157 -7.22 -12.01 -4.67
C LEU A 157 -6.09 -12.74 -5.40
N PHE A 158 -4.95 -12.09 -5.65
CA PHE A 158 -3.77 -12.76 -6.22
C PHE A 158 -3.21 -13.86 -5.32
N PHE A 159 -3.18 -13.62 -4.00
CA PHE A 159 -2.79 -14.63 -3.02
C PHE A 159 -3.70 -15.86 -3.09
N LEU A 160 -5.02 -15.66 -3.09
CA LEU A 160 -6.01 -16.73 -3.17
C LEU A 160 -5.96 -17.47 -4.51
N ALA A 161 -5.86 -16.74 -5.62
CA ALA A 161 -5.72 -17.33 -6.95
C ALA A 161 -4.45 -18.19 -7.05
N SER A 162 -3.35 -17.73 -6.47
CA SER A 162 -2.09 -18.47 -6.41
C SER A 162 -2.21 -19.71 -5.51
N ALA A 163 -2.85 -19.61 -4.33
CA ALA A 163 -3.11 -20.76 -3.47
C ALA A 163 -3.97 -21.84 -4.18
N ALA A 164 -5.01 -21.42 -4.89
CA ALA A 164 -5.82 -22.31 -5.71
C ALA A 164 -5.00 -22.93 -6.86
N GLY A 165 -4.14 -22.14 -7.51
CA GLY A 165 -3.24 -22.60 -8.56
C GLY A 165 -2.25 -23.66 -8.08
N ILE A 166 -1.67 -23.51 -6.88
CA ILE A 166 -0.82 -24.52 -6.23
C ILE A 166 -1.62 -25.82 -6.04
N ALA A 167 -2.81 -25.74 -5.44
CA ALA A 167 -3.64 -26.90 -5.18
C ALA A 167 -4.01 -27.65 -6.47
N GLY A 168 -4.45 -26.92 -7.50
CA GLY A 168 -4.79 -27.48 -8.81
C GLY A 168 -3.58 -28.13 -9.49
N SER A 169 -2.41 -27.48 -9.45
CA SER A 169 -1.19 -28.01 -10.07
C SER A 169 -0.67 -29.25 -9.35
N LEU A 170 -0.72 -29.29 -8.01
CA LEU A 170 -0.37 -30.47 -7.23
C LEU A 170 -1.36 -31.63 -7.43
N TRP A 171 -2.64 -31.32 -7.63
CA TRP A 171 -3.64 -32.34 -7.96
C TRP A 171 -3.36 -32.98 -9.33
N LEU A 172 -3.06 -32.17 -10.35
CA LEU A 172 -2.67 -32.64 -11.69
C LEU A 172 -1.33 -33.39 -11.68
N TYR A 173 -0.40 -33.00 -10.81
CA TYR A 173 0.85 -33.74 -10.62
C TYR A 173 0.60 -35.18 -10.13
N ARG A 174 -0.33 -35.35 -9.18
CA ARG A 174 -0.69 -36.66 -8.61
C ARG A 174 -1.62 -37.49 -9.50
N HIS A 175 -2.47 -36.83 -10.28
CA HIS A 175 -3.41 -37.45 -11.20
C HIS A 175 -3.13 -36.95 -12.62
N PRO A 176 -2.01 -37.37 -13.23
CA PRO A 176 -1.73 -37.01 -14.61
C PRO A 176 -2.87 -37.49 -15.51
N ALA A 177 -3.35 -36.62 -16.39
CA ALA A 177 -4.34 -37.00 -17.38
C ALA A 177 -3.79 -38.17 -18.21
N ALA A 178 -4.60 -39.21 -18.42
CA ALA A 178 -4.22 -40.34 -19.26
C ALA A 178 -3.72 -39.81 -20.60
N THR A 179 -2.47 -40.07 -20.95
CA THR A 179 -1.90 -39.70 -22.23
C THR A 179 -2.67 -40.46 -23.31
N SER A 180 -3.62 -39.79 -23.98
CA SER A 180 -4.14 -40.28 -25.25
C SER A 180 -3.00 -40.15 -26.26
N HIS A 181 -2.19 -41.20 -26.35
CA HIS A 181 -1.28 -41.38 -27.48
C HIS A 181 -2.14 -41.53 -28.74
N PRO A 182 -1.92 -40.72 -29.79
CA PRO A 182 -2.38 -41.06 -31.13
C PRO A 182 -1.62 -42.27 -31.67
#